data_AF-A0A1Q5LTS2-F1
#
_entry.id   AF-A0A1Q5LTS2-F1
#
_cell.length_a   1.000
_cell.length_b   1.000
_cell.length_c   1.000
_cell.angle_alpha   90.00
_cell.angle_beta   90.00
_cell.angle_gamma   90.00
#
_symmetry.space_group_name_H-M   'P 1'
#
loop_
_entity.id
_entity.type
_entity.pdbx_description
1 polymer ?
#
loop_
_entity_poly.entity_id
_entity_poly.type
_entity_poly.pdbx_seq_one_letter_code
_entity_poly.pdbx_strand_id
1 'polypeptide(L)'
;MSDTHLVLHDPDGLIEAELPLDRAPHGTLVTAVLAWNDPDLAPRDYEQIALHLTGHAHAVAADVRRLAAALPKSDGRGALAEIVLREADGRLPTPLKGTAHCAQNRARLVQALYTSLGHLTAPVLSAT
;
A
#
# COMPACT_ATOMS: atom_id res chain seq x y z
N MET A 1 -28.05 3.95 -25.09
CA MET A 1 -28.14 4.11 -23.63
C MET A 1 -26.79 4.63 -23.20
N SER A 2 -26.70 5.92 -22.86
CA SER A 2 -25.45 6.50 -22.39
C SER A 2 -25.35 6.18 -20.90
N ASP A 3 -24.50 5.23 -20.54
CA ASP A 3 -24.17 4.97 -19.15
C ASP A 3 -23.55 6.24 -18.56
N THR A 4 -24.22 6.80 -17.56
CA THR A 4 -23.73 7.95 -16.81
C THR A 4 -22.58 7.48 -15.93
N HIS A 5 -21.36 7.45 -16.48
CA HIS A 5 -20.15 7.16 -15.73
C HIS A 5 -19.88 8.31 -14.75
N LEU A 6 -20.19 8.10 -13.47
CA LEU A 6 -19.89 9.05 -12.42
C LEU A 6 -18.44 8.79 -11.95
N VAL A 7 -17.52 9.63 -12.41
CA VAL A 7 -16.14 9.65 -11.90
C VAL A 7 -16.19 10.22 -10.49
N LEU A 8 -15.99 9.38 -9.48
CA LEU A 8 -15.92 9.79 -8.09
C LEU A 8 -14.52 10.35 -7.81
N HIS A 9 -14.42 11.66 -7.68
CA HIS A 9 -13.18 12.37 -7.40
C HIS A 9 -12.94 12.40 -5.88
N ASP A 10 -12.06 11.54 -5.39
CA ASP A 10 -11.66 11.46 -3.97
C ASP A 10 -10.19 11.86 -3.79
N PRO A 11 -9.88 13.17 -3.74
CA PRO A 11 -8.51 13.65 -3.67
C PRO A 11 -7.86 13.39 -2.30
N ASP A 12 -8.70 13.24 -1.27
CA ASP A 12 -8.28 13.02 0.12
C ASP A 12 -8.21 11.52 0.46
N GLY A 13 -8.67 10.64 -0.44
CA GLY A 13 -8.66 9.18 -0.28
C GLY A 13 -9.56 8.69 0.86
N LEU A 14 -10.58 9.46 1.22
CA LEU A 14 -11.44 9.19 2.38
C LEU A 14 -12.41 8.02 2.12
N ILE A 15 -12.81 7.81 0.86
CA ILE A 15 -13.79 6.79 0.48
C ILE A 15 -13.16 5.40 0.55
N GLU A 16 -11.92 5.27 0.11
CA GLU A 16 -11.18 4.00 0.21
C GLU A 16 -10.79 3.66 1.66
N ALA A 17 -10.64 4.66 2.53
CA ALA A 17 -10.29 4.48 3.94
C ALA A 17 -11.43 3.88 4.80
N GLU A 18 -12.67 3.90 4.32
CA GLU A 18 -13.84 3.33 5.00
C GLU A 18 -14.13 1.88 4.61
N LEU A 19 -13.61 1.42 3.47
CA LEU A 19 -13.81 0.06 2.99
C LEU A 19 -12.74 -0.89 3.57
N PRO A 20 -13.10 -2.12 3.95
CA PRO A 20 -12.11 -3.11 4.35
C PRO A 20 -11.13 -3.37 3.21
N LEU A 21 -9.83 -3.24 3.49
CA LEU A 21 -8.79 -3.60 2.53
C LEU A 21 -8.94 -5.05 2.10
N ASP A 22 -9.19 -5.29 0.81
CA ASP A 22 -9.13 -6.64 0.24
C ASP A 22 -7.67 -7.05 0.05
N ARG A 23 -7.06 -7.53 1.15
CA ARG A 23 -5.63 -7.81 1.22
C ARG A 23 -5.23 -9.09 0.48
N ALA A 24 -6.13 -10.04 0.31
CA ALA A 24 -5.80 -11.34 -0.26
C ALA A 24 -5.31 -11.25 -1.73
N PRO A 25 -6.06 -10.65 -2.68
CA PRO A 25 -5.62 -10.57 -4.07
C PRO A 25 -4.36 -9.71 -4.24
N HIS A 26 -4.28 -8.58 -3.51
CA HIS A 26 -3.11 -7.72 -3.53
C HIS A 26 -1.88 -8.41 -2.94
N GLY A 27 -2.05 -9.22 -1.88
CA GLY A 27 -0.99 -10.05 -1.32
C GLY A 27 -0.43 -11.06 -2.33
N THR A 28 -1.31 -11.76 -3.06
CA THR A 28 -0.88 -12.67 -4.14
C THR A 28 -0.13 -11.94 -5.25
N LEU A 29 -0.61 -10.78 -5.68
CA LEU A 29 0.08 -9.96 -6.68
C LEU A 29 1.46 -9.51 -6.20
N VAL A 30 1.56 -9.01 -4.96
CA VAL A 30 2.84 -8.61 -4.35
C VAL A 30 3.82 -9.78 -4.34
N THR A 31 3.39 -10.96 -3.90
CA THR A 31 4.24 -12.16 -3.91
C THR A 31 4.70 -12.51 -5.33
N ALA A 32 3.80 -12.49 -6.31
CA ALA A 32 4.14 -12.79 -7.70
C ALA A 32 5.16 -11.80 -8.28
N VAL A 33 4.93 -10.49 -8.09
CA VAL A 33 5.82 -9.42 -8.58
C VAL A 33 7.20 -9.49 -7.93
N LEU A 34 7.26 -9.77 -6.62
CA LEU A 34 8.54 -9.91 -5.91
C LEU A 34 9.34 -11.15 -6.35
N ALA A 35 8.67 -12.19 -6.86
CA ALA A 35 9.30 -13.41 -7.36
C ALA A 35 9.79 -13.28 -8.82
N TRP A 36 9.48 -12.17 -9.51
CA TRP A 36 9.96 -11.93 -10.86
C TRP A 36 11.49 -11.88 -10.94
N ASN A 37 12.03 -12.50 -11.99
CA ASN A 37 13.43 -12.38 -12.36
C ASN A 37 13.57 -11.52 -13.62
N ASP A 38 13.04 -12.00 -14.75
CA ASP A 38 12.97 -11.27 -16.02
C ASP A 38 11.68 -11.63 -16.75
N PRO A 39 10.55 -11.01 -16.40
CA PRO A 39 9.27 -11.30 -17.04
C PRO A 39 9.23 -10.72 -18.45
N ASP A 40 8.61 -11.45 -19.38
CA ASP A 40 8.34 -10.96 -20.73
C ASP A 40 6.99 -10.25 -20.78
N LEU A 41 6.95 -9.03 -20.22
CA LEU A 41 5.76 -8.16 -20.22
C LEU A 41 6.04 -6.90 -21.02
N ALA A 42 5.00 -6.37 -21.67
CA ALA A 42 5.13 -5.08 -22.33
C ALA A 42 5.36 -3.97 -21.30
N PRO A 43 6.10 -2.89 -21.62
CA PRO A 43 6.30 -1.76 -20.71
C PRO A 43 5.00 -1.20 -20.11
N ARG A 44 3.90 -1.21 -20.88
CA ARG A 44 2.59 -0.75 -20.42
C ARG A 44 1.99 -1.65 -19.34
N ASP A 45 2.22 -2.96 -19.39
CA ASP A 45 1.71 -3.89 -18.39
C ASP A 45 2.44 -3.68 -17.05
N TYR A 46 3.76 -3.45 -17.10
CA TYR A 46 4.52 -3.05 -15.92
C TYR A 46 3.99 -1.77 -15.29
N GLU A 47 3.69 -0.77 -16.11
CA GLU A 47 3.14 0.49 -15.63
C GLU A 47 1.76 0.30 -15.00
N GLN A 48 0.88 -0.48 -15.62
CA GLN A 48 -0.45 -0.80 -15.07
C GLN A 48 -0.36 -1.55 -13.74
N ILE A 49 0.53 -2.53 -13.62
CA ILE A 49 0.77 -3.26 -12.36
C ILE A 49 1.32 -2.31 -11.30
N ALA A 50 2.28 -1.44 -11.66
CA ALA A 50 2.83 -0.45 -10.74
C ALA A 50 1.78 0.59 -10.30
N LEU A 51 0.87 1.01 -11.19
CA LEU A 51 -0.26 1.89 -10.87
C LEU A 51 -1.20 1.22 -9.87
N HIS A 52 -1.57 -0.02 -10.11
CA HIS A 52 -2.45 -0.78 -9.23
C HIS A 52 -1.84 -0.95 -7.83
N LEU A 53 -0.56 -1.32 -7.75
CA LEU A 53 0.16 -1.40 -6.48
C LEU A 53 0.32 -0.04 -5.78
N THR A 54 0.39 1.06 -6.55
CA THR A 54 0.49 2.42 -6.00
C THR A 54 -0.82 2.84 -5.34
N GLY A 55 -1.97 2.64 -6.02
CA GLY A 55 -3.29 2.93 -5.45
C GLY A 55 -3.52 2.13 -4.16
N HIS A 56 -3.22 0.83 -4.20
CA HIS A 56 -3.34 -0.01 -3.02
C HIS A 56 -2.39 0.41 -1.87
N ALA A 57 -1.16 0.82 -2.18
CA ALA A 57 -0.24 1.34 -1.16
C ALA A 57 -0.77 2.62 -0.48
N HIS A 58 -1.47 3.49 -1.21
CA HIS A 58 -2.14 4.66 -0.62
C HIS A 58 -3.21 4.23 0.39
N ALA A 59 -4.08 3.30 0.03
CA ALA A 59 -5.12 2.79 0.92
C ALA A 59 -4.53 2.16 2.20
N VAL A 60 -3.49 1.31 2.06
CA VAL A 60 -2.81 0.73 3.23
C VAL A 60 -2.11 1.79 4.08
N ALA A 61 -1.48 2.80 3.47
CA ALA A 61 -0.84 3.88 4.21
C ALA A 61 -1.87 4.72 5.00
N ALA A 62 -3.06 4.96 4.44
CA ALA A 62 -4.15 5.63 5.17
C ALA A 62 -4.57 4.82 6.42
N ASP A 63 -4.73 3.51 6.29
CA ASP A 63 -5.02 2.60 7.40
C ASP A 63 -3.93 2.60 8.47
N VAL A 64 -2.66 2.52 8.06
CA VAL A 64 -1.50 2.58 8.96
C VAL A 64 -1.48 3.92 9.71
N ARG A 65 -1.70 5.05 9.03
CA ARG A 65 -1.81 6.37 9.67
C ARG A 65 -2.93 6.41 10.70
N ARG A 66 -4.12 5.95 10.34
CA ARG A 66 -5.29 5.93 11.22
C ARG A 66 -5.03 5.11 12.49
N LEU A 67 -4.48 3.91 12.34
CA LEU A 67 -4.19 3.04 13.48
C LEU A 67 -3.03 3.56 14.34
N ALA A 68 -1.96 4.07 13.72
CA ALA A 68 -0.84 4.66 14.46
C ALA A 68 -1.28 5.89 15.27
N ALA A 69 -2.16 6.73 14.71
CA ALA A 69 -2.71 7.91 15.40
C ALA A 69 -3.61 7.55 16.59
N ALA A 70 -4.22 6.37 16.60
CA ALA A 70 -5.07 5.89 17.69
C ALA A 70 -4.26 5.28 18.86
N LEU A 71 -2.96 5.03 18.68
CA LEU A 71 -2.12 4.45 19.74
C LEU A 71 -1.71 5.49 20.79
N PRO A 72 -1.54 5.09 22.06
CA PRO A 72 -0.91 5.94 23.06
C PRO A 72 0.51 6.35 22.63
N LYS A 73 0.92 7.58 22.95
CA LYS A 73 2.28 8.08 22.63
C LYS A 73 3.41 7.24 23.24
N SER A 74 3.12 6.47 24.28
CA SER A 74 4.05 5.54 24.93
C SER A 74 4.20 4.20 24.17
N ASP A 75 3.36 3.92 23.17
CA ASP A 75 3.44 2.72 22.34
C ASP A 75 4.45 2.93 21.20
N GLY A 76 5.57 2.22 21.27
CA GLY A 76 6.66 2.32 20.28
C GLY A 76 6.26 1.92 18.86
N ARG A 77 5.12 1.23 18.66
CA ARG A 77 4.67 0.83 17.32
C ARG A 77 4.29 2.01 16.43
N GLY A 78 3.79 3.11 17.01
CA GLY A 78 3.49 4.32 16.26
C GLY A 78 4.74 4.93 15.62
N ALA A 79 5.86 4.95 16.34
CA ALA A 79 7.13 5.45 15.82
C ALA A 79 7.70 4.58 14.68
N LEU A 80 7.52 3.25 14.76
CA LEU A 80 7.92 2.34 13.68
C LEU A 80 7.04 2.52 12.43
N ALA A 81 5.74 2.76 12.61
CA ALA A 81 4.83 3.04 11.50
C ALA A 81 5.22 4.33 10.76
N GLU A 82 5.62 5.37 11.48
CA GLU A 82 6.06 6.66 10.91
C GLU A 82 7.21 6.51 9.92
N ILE A 83 8.15 5.58 10.15
CA ILE A 83 9.29 5.34 9.26
C ILE A 83 8.81 4.85 7.88
N VAL A 84 7.92 3.85 7.87
CA VAL A 84 7.36 3.28 6.64
C VAL A 84 6.45 4.31 5.95
N LEU A 85 5.70 5.10 6.71
CA LEU A 85 4.86 6.17 6.16
C LEU A 85 5.69 7.24 5.46
N ARG A 86 6.82 7.66 6.04
CA ARG A 86 7.73 8.61 5.39
C ARG A 86 8.32 8.05 4.09
N GLU A 87 8.65 6.77 4.07
CA GLU A 87 9.09 6.09 2.84
C GLU A 87 7.97 6.09 1.78
N ALA A 88 6.73 5.82 2.18
CA ALA A 88 5.57 5.89 1.30
C ALA A 88 5.37 7.30 0.74
N ASP A 89 5.41 8.33 1.58
CA ASP A 89 5.25 9.74 1.17
C ASP A 89 6.34 10.19 0.18
N GLY A 90 7.56 9.69 0.34
CA GLY A 90 8.66 9.97 -0.59
C GLY A 90 8.58 9.17 -1.90
N ARG A 91 7.95 8.00 -1.90
CA ARG A 91 7.96 7.08 -3.04
C ARG A 91 6.71 7.11 -3.88
N LEU A 92 5.52 7.24 -3.30
CA LEU A 92 4.26 7.15 -4.03
C LEU A 92 4.07 8.27 -5.07
N PRO A 93 4.49 9.53 -4.83
CA PRO A 93 4.39 10.60 -5.82
C PRO A 93 5.36 10.44 -7.00
N THR A 94 6.33 9.52 -6.94
CA THR A 94 7.34 9.42 -7.99
C THR A 94 6.74 8.85 -9.28
N PRO A 95 7.06 9.43 -10.45
CA PRO A 95 6.56 8.94 -11.74
C PRO A 95 6.90 7.46 -11.95
N LEU A 96 5.93 6.71 -12.44
CA LEU A 96 6.09 5.30 -12.75
C LEU A 96 6.89 5.12 -14.03
N LYS A 97 7.64 4.01 -14.07
CA LYS A 97 8.36 3.56 -15.26
C LYS A 97 7.82 2.18 -15.62
N GLY A 98 7.63 1.92 -16.91
CA GLY A 98 7.20 0.62 -17.42
C GLY A 98 8.29 -0.46 -17.33
N THR A 99 8.78 -0.74 -16.12
CA THR A 99 9.85 -1.72 -15.87
C THR A 99 9.51 -2.63 -14.68
N ALA A 100 10.01 -3.87 -14.73
CA ALA A 100 9.88 -4.83 -13.63
C ALA A 100 10.38 -4.26 -12.30
N HIS A 101 11.53 -3.57 -12.31
CA HIS A 101 12.10 -2.94 -11.13
C HIS A 101 11.17 -1.89 -10.50
N CYS A 102 10.45 -1.10 -11.31
CA CYS A 102 9.48 -0.13 -10.79
C CYS A 102 8.32 -0.83 -10.08
N ALA A 103 7.73 -1.85 -10.72
CA ALA A 103 6.66 -2.66 -10.12
C ALA A 103 7.13 -3.37 -8.83
N GLN A 104 8.33 -3.94 -8.83
CA GLN A 104 8.93 -4.58 -7.66
C GLN A 104 9.13 -3.58 -6.50
N ASN A 105 9.57 -2.36 -6.79
CA ASN A 105 9.71 -1.33 -5.74
C ASN A 105 8.36 -0.95 -5.13
N ARG A 106 7.29 -0.89 -5.94
CA ARG A 106 5.92 -0.71 -5.42
C ARG A 106 5.47 -1.91 -4.58
N ALA A 107 5.74 -3.13 -5.04
CA ALA A 107 5.42 -4.35 -4.29
C ALA A 107 6.15 -4.42 -2.93
N ARG A 108 7.44 -4.05 -2.89
CA ARG A 108 8.20 -3.96 -1.62
C ARG A 108 7.60 -2.95 -0.66
N LEU A 109 7.14 -1.80 -1.18
CA LEU A 109 6.49 -0.78 -0.36
C LEU A 109 5.17 -1.29 0.23
N VAL A 110 4.32 -1.94 -0.59
CA VAL A 110 3.08 -2.58 -0.10
C VAL A 110 3.40 -3.63 0.97
N GLN A 111 4.43 -4.45 0.76
CA GLN A 111 4.83 -5.46 1.75
C GLN A 111 5.27 -4.83 3.08
N ALA A 112 6.07 -3.75 3.05
CA ALA A 112 6.49 -3.04 4.26
C ALA A 112 5.29 -2.42 5.01
N LEU A 113 4.34 -1.83 4.26
CA LEU A 113 3.10 -1.30 4.81
C LEU A 113 2.25 -2.40 5.46
N TYR A 114 2.13 -3.57 4.83
CA TYR A 114 1.45 -4.73 5.42
C TYR A 114 2.12 -5.25 6.69
N THR A 115 3.45 -5.33 6.72
CA THR A 115 4.18 -5.69 7.94
C THR A 115 3.90 -4.68 9.06
N SER A 116 3.94 -3.38 8.76
CA SER A 116 3.62 -2.32 9.72
C SER A 116 2.17 -2.44 10.23
N LEU A 117 1.21 -2.63 9.33
CA LEU A 117 -0.19 -2.86 9.67
C LEU A 117 -0.37 -4.10 10.56
N GLY A 118 0.37 -5.18 10.30
CA GLY A 118 0.41 -6.37 11.13
C GLY A 118 0.89 -6.07 12.55
N HIS A 119 1.94 -5.27 12.71
CA HIS A 119 2.42 -4.87 14.04
C HIS A 119 1.41 -3.99 14.80
N LEU A 120 0.74 -3.06 14.10
CA LEU A 120 -0.27 -2.18 14.70
C LEU A 120 -1.52 -2.93 15.13
N THR A 121 -1.91 -3.97 14.39
CA THR A 121 -3.09 -4.79 14.66
C THR A 121 -2.82 -5.99 15.57
N ALA A 122 -1.54 -6.33 15.80
CA ALA A 122 -1.17 -7.39 16.71
C ALA A 122 -1.68 -7.08 18.14
N PRO A 123 -2.25 -8.07 18.84
CA PRO A 123 -2.64 -7.90 20.23
C PRO A 123 -1.40 -7.56 21.06
N VAL A 124 -1.54 -6.62 22.00
CA VAL A 124 -0.49 -6.37 22.98
C VAL A 124 -0.38 -7.63 23.83
N LEU A 125 0.70 -8.39 23.65
CA LEU A 125 1.03 -9.46 24.57
C LEU A 125 1.44 -8.81 25.89
N SER A 126 0.48 -8.67 26.81
CA SER A 126 0.75 -8.34 28.20
C SER A 126 1.58 -9.49 28.79
N ALA A 127 2.88 -9.26 28.95
CA ALA A 127 3.69 -10.09 29.83
C ALA A 127 3.14 -9.94 31.25
N THR A 128 2.48 -10.97 31.75
CA THR A 128 2.12 -11.16 33.16
C THR A 128 3.35 -11.47 34.00
#